data_AF-A0A840GXT4-F1
#
_entry.id   AF-A0A840GXT4-F1
#
_cell.length_a   1.000
_cell.length_b   1.000
_cell.length_c   1.000
_cell.angle_alpha   90.00
_cell.angle_beta   90.00
_cell.angle_gamma   90.00
#
_symmetry.space_group_name_H-M   'P 1'
#
loop_
_entity.id
_entity.type
_entity.pdbx_description
1 polymer ?
#
loop_
_entity_poly.entity_id
_entity_poly.type
_entity_poly.pdbx_seq_one_letter_code
_entity_poly.pdbx_strand_id
1 'polypeptide(L)'
;MFFFTVVLADRSSTLLVDQVDRLRRIYRTVQQRRPFETIAICILPDHLHAVWLLPEADADFSSRWNLIKGGFSRGLEGGPPSMSKLKKREKGIWQRRF
;
A
#
# COMPACT_ATOMS: atom_id res chain seq x y z
N MET A 1 14.18 0.16 12.58
CA MET A 1 12.99 -0.70 12.40
C MET A 1 11.75 0.20 12.46
N PHE A 2 10.75 -0.06 11.61
CA PHE A 2 9.55 0.76 11.50
C PHE A 2 8.31 -0.13 11.44
N PHE A 3 7.25 0.25 12.15
CA PHE A 3 5.93 -0.36 12.07
C PHE A 3 5.00 0.53 11.26
N PHE A 4 4.22 -0.07 10.37
CA PHE A 4 3.28 0.63 9.50
C PHE A 4 1.92 -0.02 9.58
N THR A 5 0.88 0.82 9.54
CA THR A 5 -0.50 0.41 9.29
C THR A 5 -0.95 1.09 8.00
N VAL A 6 -1.22 0.31 6.97
CA VAL A 6 -1.70 0.82 5.68
C VAL A 6 -3.13 0.39 5.48
N VAL A 7 -4.00 1.37 5.22
CA VAL A 7 -5.45 1.22 5.36
C VAL A 7 -6.16 1.57 4.04
N LEU A 8 -7.15 0.78 3.66
CA LEU A 8 -8.09 1.12 2.61
C LEU A 8 -9.03 2.26 3.06
N ALA A 9 -9.40 3.14 2.14
CA ALA A 9 -10.32 4.23 2.47
C ALA A 9 -11.73 3.72 2.81
N ASP A 10 -12.14 2.60 2.21
CA ASP A 10 -13.35 1.88 2.57
C ASP A 10 -13.00 0.72 3.51
N ARG A 11 -13.40 0.86 4.78
CA ARG A 11 -13.15 -0.09 5.87
C ARG A 11 -13.98 -1.36 5.77
N SER A 12 -15.04 -1.36 4.96
CA SER A 12 -15.88 -2.54 4.72
C SER A 12 -15.37 -3.42 3.56
N SER A 13 -14.36 -2.94 2.83
CA SER A 13 -13.83 -3.61 1.66
C SER A 13 -12.93 -4.80 2.02
N THR A 14 -13.00 -5.86 1.21
CA THR A 14 -12.11 -7.02 1.23
C THR A 14 -10.99 -6.94 0.19
N LEU A 15 -10.82 -5.79 -0.46
CA LEU A 15 -9.99 -5.65 -1.66
C LEU A 15 -8.53 -6.10 -1.46
N LEU A 16 -7.94 -5.94 -0.27
CA LEU A 16 -6.55 -6.38 -0.04
C LEU A 16 -6.41 -7.90 -0.07
N VAL A 17 -7.40 -8.64 0.44
CA VAL A 17 -7.40 -10.11 0.41
C VAL A 17 -7.86 -10.62 -0.95
N ASP A 18 -8.86 -9.99 -1.56
CA ASP A 18 -9.36 -10.35 -2.90
C ASP A 18 -8.30 -10.18 -3.98
N GLN A 19 -7.38 -9.22 -3.79
CA GLN A 19 -6.28 -8.91 -4.71
C GLN A 19 -4.91 -9.18 -4.09
N VAL A 20 -4.80 -10.13 -3.15
CA VAL A 20 -3.56 -10.41 -2.41
C VAL A 20 -2.38 -10.77 -3.33
N ASP A 21 -2.63 -11.51 -4.43
CA ASP A 21 -1.57 -11.89 -5.36
C ASP A 21 -1.03 -10.70 -6.17
N ARG A 22 -1.89 -9.72 -6.45
CA ARG A 22 -1.48 -8.44 -7.04
C ARG A 22 -0.62 -7.66 -6.04
N LEU A 23 -1.06 -7.56 -4.79
CA LEU A 23 -0.30 -6.91 -3.73
C LEU A 23 1.09 -7.55 -3.58
N ARG A 24 1.17 -8.88 -3.48
CA ARG A 24 2.42 -9.63 -3.37
C ARG A 24 3.37 -9.37 -4.53
N ARG A 25 2.87 -9.38 -5.77
CA ARG A 25 3.70 -9.09 -6.97
C ARG A 25 4.30 -7.69 -6.93
N ILE A 26 3.46 -6.68 -6.65
CA ILE A 26 3.91 -5.29 -6.58
C ILE A 26 4.88 -5.09 -5.42
N TYR A 27 4.57 -5.64 -4.25
CA TYR A 27 5.43 -5.58 -3.06
C TYR A 27 6.83 -6.12 -3.36
N ARG A 28 6.91 -7.34 -3.92
CA ARG A 28 8.18 -7.98 -4.31
C ARG A 28 8.94 -7.14 -5.35
N THR A 29 8.23 -6.59 -6.34
CA THR A 29 8.84 -5.74 -7.38
C THR A 29 9.45 -4.47 -6.77
N VAL A 30 8.76 -3.85 -5.81
CA VAL A 30 9.28 -2.66 -5.12
C VAL A 30 10.44 -3.02 -4.22
N GLN A 31 10.35 -4.11 -3.45
CA GLN A 31 11.42 -4.59 -2.58
C GLN A 31 12.71 -4.90 -3.37
N GLN A 32 12.60 -5.47 -4.56
CA GLN A 32 13.75 -5.72 -5.45
C GLN A 32 14.41 -4.43 -5.96
N ARG A 33 13.61 -3.38 -6.22
CA ARG A 33 14.12 -2.10 -6.76
C ARG A 33 14.60 -1.14 -5.67
N ARG A 34 13.99 -1.21 -4.49
CA ARG A 34 14.29 -0.39 -3.32
C ARG A 34 14.33 -1.32 -2.09
N PRO A 35 15.49 -1.92 -1.81
CA PRO A 35 15.63 -2.92 -0.76
C PRO A 35 15.12 -2.43 0.60
N PHE A 36 14.44 -3.33 1.30
CA PHE A 36 14.10 -3.28 2.72
C PHE A 36 13.86 -4.72 3.16
N GLU A 37 14.09 -5.01 4.44
CA GLU A 37 13.79 -6.32 5.02
C GLU A 37 12.40 -6.28 5.65
N THR A 38 11.61 -7.31 5.37
CA THR A 38 10.28 -7.50 5.95
C THR A 38 10.39 -8.44 7.15
N ILE A 39 10.44 -7.88 8.35
CA ILE A 39 10.47 -8.67 9.58
C ILE A 39 9.13 -9.38 9.79
N ALA A 40 8.03 -8.66 9.54
CA ALA A 40 6.68 -9.20 9.58
C ALA A 40 5.76 -8.43 8.64
N ILE A 41 4.75 -9.13 8.10
CA ILE A 41 3.62 -8.49 7.41
C ILE A 41 2.36 -9.32 7.63
N CYS A 42 1.26 -8.65 7.99
CA CYS A 42 -0.07 -9.24 8.12
C CYS A 42 -1.02 -8.47 7.21
N ILE A 43 -1.75 -9.19 6.36
CA ILE A 43 -2.70 -8.60 5.40
C ILE A 43 -4.11 -8.99 5.87
N LEU A 44 -4.89 -7.99 6.22
CA LEU A 44 -6.30 -8.10 6.59
C LEU A 44 -7.16 -7.57 5.42
N PRO A 45 -8.49 -7.80 5.43
CA PRO A 45 -9.38 -7.38 4.34
C PRO A 45 -9.25 -5.90 3.94
N ASP A 46 -9.22 -5.01 4.92
CA ASP A 46 -9.26 -3.56 4.74
C ASP A 46 -7.97 -2.83 5.14
N HIS A 47 -7.01 -3.52 5.75
CA HIS A 47 -5.72 -2.94 6.13
C HIS A 47 -4.61 -3.98 6.19
N LEU A 48 -3.37 -3.52 6.30
CA LEU A 48 -2.22 -4.36 6.57
C LEU A 48 -1.35 -3.72 7.63
N HIS A 49 -0.64 -4.58 8.35
CA HIS A 49 0.43 -4.21 9.25
C HIS A 49 1.75 -4.72 8.70
N ALA A 50 2.80 -3.91 8.75
CA ALA A 50 4.14 -4.31 8.32
C ALA A 50 5.20 -3.80 9.29
N VAL A 51 6.19 -4.65 9.55
CA VAL A 51 7.43 -4.29 10.25
C VAL A 51 8.56 -4.36 9.25
N TRP A 52 9.17 -3.21 8.96
CA TRP A 52 10.34 -3.15 8.08
C TRP A 52 11.61 -2.81 8.84
N LEU A 53 12.69 -3.46 8.45
CA LEU A 53 14.04 -2.95 8.68
C LEU A 53 14.53 -2.30 7.39
N LEU A 54 14.90 -1.02 7.49
CA LEU A 54 15.37 -0.23 6.34
C LEU A 54 16.89 -0.17 6.35
N PRO A 55 17.54 -0.05 5.17
CA PRO A 55 18.97 0.21 5.09
C PRO A 55 19.35 1.49 5.84
N GLU A 56 20.48 1.49 6.54
CA GLU A 56 20.96 2.65 7.30
C GLU A 56 21.12 3.91 6.44
N ALA A 57 21.57 3.73 5.19
CA ALA A 57 21.78 4.81 4.24
C ALA A 57 20.51 5.23 3.46
N ASP A 58 19.38 4.54 3.64
CA ASP A 58 18.12 4.82 2.93
C ASP A 58 16.90 4.46 3.79
N ALA A 59 16.47 5.44 4.58
CA ALA A 59 15.25 5.36 5.38
C ALA A 59 13.99 5.87 4.64
N ASP A 60 14.00 6.01 3.31
CA ASP A 60 12.85 6.51 2.55
C ASP A 60 11.75 5.45 2.42
N PHE A 61 11.06 5.18 3.53
CA PHE A 61 9.88 4.31 3.58
C PHE A 61 8.71 4.92 2.82
N SER A 62 8.62 6.25 2.75
CA SER A 62 7.51 6.97 2.12
C SER A 62 7.45 6.65 0.62
N SER A 63 8.58 6.73 -0.09
CA SER A 63 8.63 6.40 -1.51
C SER A 63 8.34 4.92 -1.77
N ARG A 64 8.82 4.00 -0.92
CA ARG A 64 8.52 2.56 -1.02
C ARG A 64 7.01 2.31 -0.91
N TRP A 65 6.37 2.90 0.09
CA TRP A 65 4.92 2.79 0.25
C TRP A 65 4.14 3.46 -0.88
N ASN A 66 4.58 4.61 -1.38
CA ASN A 66 3.94 5.27 -2.52
C ASN A 66 3.99 4.40 -3.78
N LEU A 67 5.12 3.72 -4.04
CA LEU A 67 5.24 2.77 -5.14
C LEU A 67 4.34 1.54 -4.95
N ILE A 68 4.28 0.98 -3.73
CA ILE A 68 3.41 -0.17 -3.43
C ILE A 68 1.94 0.20 -3.61
N LYS A 69 1.49 1.30 -2.98
CA LYS A 69 0.12 1.80 -3.10
C LYS A 69 -0.25 2.09 -4.54
N GLY A 70 0.61 2.82 -5.26
CA GLY A 70 0.37 3.20 -6.65
C GLY A 70 0.35 1.99 -7.59
N GLY A 71 1.25 1.03 -7.39
CA GLY A 71 1.29 -0.22 -8.16
C GLY A 71 0.06 -1.09 -7.92
N PHE A 72 -0.39 -1.20 -6.67
CA PHE A 72 -1.60 -1.94 -6.32
C PHE A 72 -2.85 -1.31 -6.95
N SER A 73 -3.03 0.00 -6.82
CA SER A 73 -4.19 0.73 -7.37
C SER A 73 -4.23 0.77 -8.91
N ARG A 74 -3.10 0.51 -9.59
CA ARG A 74 -3.04 0.58 -11.06
C ARG A 74 -3.91 -0.50 -11.69
N GLY A 75 -4.85 -0.10 -12.56
CA GLY A 75 -5.76 -1.03 -13.23
C GLY A 75 -6.90 -1.60 -12.38
N LEU A 76 -7.04 -1.23 -11.11
CA LEU A 76 -8.26 -1.50 -10.33
C LEU A 76 -9.30 -0.41 -10.56
N GLU A 77 -10.57 -0.78 -10.69
CA GLU A 77 -11.67 0.19 -10.64
C GLU A 77 -11.76 0.73 -9.19
N GLY A 78 -11.81 2.05 -9.02
CA GLY A 78 -12.01 2.65 -7.70
C GLY A 78 -13.50 2.63 -7.34
N GLY A 79 -13.82 2.68 -6.04
CA GLY A 79 -15.20 2.98 -5.59
C GLY A 79 -15.65 4.38 -6.04
N PRO A 80 -16.96 4.71 -5.92
CA PRO A 80 -17.50 5.98 -6.40
C PRO A 80 -16.71 7.17 -5.81
N PRO A 81 -16.13 8.04 -6.65
CA PRO A 81 -15.27 9.11 -6.16
C PRO A 81 -16.12 10.19 -5.48
N SER A 82 -15.72 10.62 -4.28
CA SER A 82 -16.21 11.91 -3.77
C SER A 82 -15.66 13.05 -4.64
N MET A 83 -16.38 14.18 -4.72
CA MET A 83 -16.01 15.33 -5.55
C MET A 83 -14.58 15.86 -5.30
N SER A 84 -14.02 15.63 -4.11
CA SER A 84 -12.63 16.00 -3.78
C SER A 84 -11.56 15.03 -4.32
N LYS A 85 -11.93 13.79 -4.69
CA LYS A 85 -11.04 12.74 -5.23
C LYS A 85 -10.86 12.84 -6.75
N LEU A 86 -11.87 13.34 -7.48
CA LEU A 86 -11.80 13.64 -8.93
C LEU A 86 -10.69 14.65 -9.27
N LYS A 87 -10.42 15.62 -8.37
CA LYS A 87 -9.48 16.72 -8.61
C LYS A 87 -8.00 16.33 -8.62
N LYS A 88 -7.63 15.11 -8.19
CA LYS A 88 -6.22 14.68 -8.03
C LYS A 88 -5.87 13.29 -8.60
N ARG A 89 -6.78 12.64 -9.35
CA ARG A 89 -6.59 11.25 -9.87
C ARG A 89 -6.30 10.21 -8.76
N GLU A 90 -6.67 10.50 -7.51
CA GLU A 90 -6.59 9.54 -6.42
C GLU A 90 -7.80 8.61 -6.53
N LYS A 91 -7.57 7.32 -6.83
CA LYS A 91 -8.64 6.31 -6.98
C LYS A 91 -9.44 6.05 -5.70
N GLY A 92 -9.14 6.74 -4.60
CA GLY A 92 -9.85 6.62 -3.35
C GLY A 92 -9.72 5.25 -2.67
N ILE A 93 -8.77 4.40 -3.11
CA ILE A 93 -8.55 3.06 -2.58
C ILE A 93 -7.89 3.10 -1.19
N TRP A 94 -6.93 4.00 -0.99
CA TRP A 94 -6.16 4.11 0.25
C TRP A 94 -6.64 5.27 1.11
N GLN A 95 -6.56 5.15 2.43
CA GLN A 95 -6.66 6.29 3.34
C GLN A 95 -5.52 7.27 3.04
N ARG A 96 -5.80 8.58 3.17
CA ARG A 96 -4.86 9.65 2.78
C ARG A 96 -3.55 9.68 3.55
N ARG A 97 -3.54 9.11 4.76
CA ARG A 97 -2.38 9.05 5.64
C ARG A 97 -2.21 7.61 6.11
N PHE A 98 -0.95 7.22 6.24
CA PHE A 98 -0.48 6.08 7.03
C PHE A 98 0.60 6.60 7.98
#